data_AF-A0A0D0DA74-F1
#
_entry.id   AF-A0A0D0DA74-F1
#
_cell.length_a   1.000
_cell.length_b   1.000
_cell.length_c   1.000
_cell.angle_alpha   90.00
_cell.angle_beta   90.00
_cell.angle_gamma   90.00
#
_symmetry.space_group_name_H-M   'P 1'
#
loop_
_entity.id
_entity.type
_entity.pdbx_description
1 polymer ?
#
loop_
_entity_poly.entity_id
_entity_poly.type
_entity_poly.pdbx_seq_one_letter_code
_entity_poly.pdbx_strand_id
1 'polypeptide(L)' 'GLEWLAEQEMQLRTGQANDTLHKLRLALADKAVLFCTNIRHSSSQATSSRAWGRVTAIDVMVNKFTKIYR' A
#
# COMPACT_ATOMS: atom_id res chain seq x y z
N GLY A 1 -12.55 7.89 34.29
CA GLY A 1 -11.19 7.89 34.87
C GLY A 1 -10.17 7.93 33.75
N LEU A 2 -9.01 8.54 33.98
CA LEU A 2 -7.95 8.68 32.97
C LEU A 2 -7.46 7.34 32.38
N GLU A 3 -7.56 6.23 33.14
CA GLU A 3 -7.22 4.88 32.66
C GLU A 3 -8.09 4.41 31.50
N TRP A 4 -9.41 4.67 31.55
CA TRP A 4 -10.30 4.29 30.45
C TRP A 4 -9.97 5.06 29.16
N LEU A 5 -9.61 6.34 29.27
CA LEU A 5 -9.17 7.13 28.13
C LEU A 5 -7.86 6.59 27.54
N ALA A 6 -6.92 6.17 28.40
CA ALA A 6 -5.65 5.59 27.96
C ALA A 6 -5.85 4.26 27.21
N GLU A 7 -6.75 3.40 27.68
CA GLU A 7 -7.11 2.15 27.00
C GLU A 7 -7.74 2.40 25.64
N GLN A 8 -8.69 3.35 25.54
CA GLN A 8 -9.32 3.71 24.27
C GLN A 8 -8.31 4.29 23.28
N GLU A 9 -7.39 5.15 23.72
CA GLU A 9 -6.32 5.69 22.88
C GLU A 9 -5.37 4.58 22.40
N MET A 10 -5.05 3.59 23.25
CA MET A 10 -4.24 2.44 22.85
C MET A 10 -4.92 1.64 21.74
N GLN A 11 -6.20 1.30 21.93
CA GLN A 11 -6.99 0.56 20.93
C GLN A 11 -7.11 1.33 19.62
N LEU A 12 -7.31 2.65 19.67
CA LEU A 12 -7.37 3.51 18.49
C LEU A 12 -6.06 3.46 17.69
N ARG A 13 -4.90 3.61 18.36
CA ARG A 13 -3.60 3.54 17.70
C ARG A 13 -3.33 2.17 17.09
N THR A 14 -3.69 1.09 17.79
CA THR A 14 -3.58 -0.26 17.23
C THR A 14 -4.47 -0.42 15.99
N GLY A 15 -5.70 0.08 16.02
CA GLY A 15 -6.59 0.08 14.86
C GLY A 15 -6.00 0.84 13.67
N GLN A 16 -5.49 2.05 13.90
CA GLN A 16 -4.86 2.89 12.88
C GLN A 16 -3.61 2.24 12.26
N ALA A 17 -2.78 1.58 13.07
CA ALA A 17 -1.62 0.84 12.60
C ALA A 17 -2.05 -0.34 11.72
N ASN A 18 -3.06 -1.11 12.15
CA ASN A 18 -3.60 -2.24 11.38
C ASN A 18 -4.21 -1.81 10.05
N ASP A 19 -4.96 -0.71 10.01
CA ASP A 19 -5.53 -0.16 8.78
C ASP A 19 -4.44 0.28 7.79
N THR A 20 -3.39 0.92 8.31
CA THR A 20 -2.26 1.36 7.47
C THR A 20 -1.48 0.16 6.93
N LEU A 21 -1.26 -0.86 7.76
CA LEU A 21 -0.63 -2.12 7.34
C LEU A 21 -1.47 -2.85 6.28
N HIS A 22 -2.79 -2.88 6.42
CA HIS A 22 -3.68 -3.47 5.44
C HIS A 22 -3.59 -2.76 4.09
N LYS A 23 -3.61 -1.42 4.08
CA LYS A 23 -3.44 -0.61 2.87
C LYS A 23 -2.08 -0.84 2.20
N LEU A 24 -1.01 -0.98 2.98
CA LEU A 24 0.33 -1.33 2.47
C LEU A 24 0.31 -2.69 1.75
N ARG A 25 -0.30 -3.71 2.37
CA ARG A 25 -0.41 -5.06 1.80
C ARG A 25 -1.21 -5.06 0.49
N LEU A 26 -2.32 -4.34 0.44
CA LEU A 26 -3.11 -4.20 -0.79
C LEU A 26 -2.31 -3.55 -1.91
N ALA A 27 -1.63 -2.42 -1.64
CA ALA A 27 -0.81 -1.75 -2.64
C ALA A 27 0.32 -2.66 -3.17
N LEU A 28 0.97 -3.43 -2.30
CA LEU A 28 1.99 -4.40 -2.71
C LEU A 28 1.41 -5.54 -3.55
N ALA A 29 0.23 -6.05 -3.18
CA ALA A 29 -0.46 -7.08 -3.95
C ALA A 29 -0.83 -6.57 -5.35
N ASP A 30 -1.37 -5.35 -5.46
CA ASP A 30 -1.68 -4.71 -6.73
C ASP A 30 -0.44 -4.57 -7.61
N LYS A 31 0.70 -4.17 -7.03
CA LYS A 31 1.98 -4.10 -7.75
C LYS A 31 2.40 -5.46 -8.29
N ALA A 32 2.29 -6.51 -7.48
CA ALA A 32 2.65 -7.86 -7.88
C ALA A 32 1.76 -8.39 -9.01
N VAL A 33 0.44 -8.22 -8.89
CA VAL A 33 -0.52 -8.58 -9.94
C VAL A 33 -0.19 -7.84 -11.24
N LEU A 34 0.02 -6.51 -11.15
CA LEU A 34 0.31 -5.69 -12.31
C LEU A 34 1.62 -6.08 -13.01
N PHE A 35 2.63 -6.47 -12.26
CA PHE A 35 3.87 -7.00 -12.81
C PHE A 35 3.63 -8.32 -13.57
N CYS A 36 2.93 -9.26 -12.93
CA CYS A 36 2.64 -10.57 -13.51
C CYS A 36 1.76 -10.48 -14.76
N THR A 37 0.72 -9.64 -14.76
CA THR A 37 -0.25 -9.59 -15.87
C THR A 37 0.17 -8.64 -16.99
N ASN A 38 0.72 -7.46 -16.65
CA ASN A 38 0.85 -6.38 -17.61
C ASN A 38 2.29 -6.13 -18.05
N ILE A 39 3.27 -6.41 -17.19
CA ILE A 39 4.69 -6.22 -17.51
C ILE A 39 5.24 -7.49 -18.15
N ARG A 40 5.09 -8.64 -17.47
CA ARG A 40 5.64 -9.92 -17.95
C ARG A 40 5.05 -10.37 -19.28
N HIS A 41 3.78 -10.09 -19.53
CA HIS A 41 3.08 -10.47 -20.77
C HIS A 41 2.93 -9.31 -21.77
N SER A 42 3.69 -8.23 -21.59
CA SER A 42 3.65 -7.09 -22.50
C SER A 42 4.15 -7.46 -23.89
N SER A 43 3.33 -7.24 -24.91
CA SER A 43 3.69 -7.47 -26.32
C SER A 43 4.24 -6.23 -27.03
N SER A 44 4.23 -5.06 -26.38
CA SER A 44 4.71 -3.81 -26.99
C SER A 44 5.31 -2.84 -25.98
N GLN A 45 6.29 -2.06 -26.46
CA GLN A 45 6.98 -1.06 -25.65
C GLN A 45 5.98 -0.04 -25.04
N ALA A 46 4.98 0.39 -25.80
CA ALA A 46 3.95 1.30 -25.30
C ALA A 46 3.13 0.69 -24.14
N THR A 47 2.80 -0.59 -24.22
CA THR A 47 2.04 -1.28 -23.17
C THR A 47 2.90 -1.53 -21.93
N SER A 48 4.18 -1.87 -22.13
CA SER A 48 5.16 -1.97 -21.05
C SER A 48 5.35 -0.63 -20.33
N SER A 49 5.55 0.46 -21.08
CA SER A 49 5.73 1.81 -20.51
C SER A 49 4.53 2.25 -19.68
N ARG A 50 3.30 2.03 -20.18
CA ARG A 50 2.08 2.30 -19.39
C ARG A 50 2.00 1.47 -18.11
N ALA A 51 2.37 0.18 -18.18
CA ALA A 51 2.39 -0.68 -17.01
C ALA A 51 3.42 -0.19 -15.98
N TRP A 52 4.61 0.21 -16.40
CA TRP A 52 5.60 0.85 -15.53
C TRP A 52 5.10 2.14 -14.90
N GLY A 53 4.38 2.99 -15.65
CA GLY A 53 3.74 4.19 -15.08
C GLY A 53 2.79 3.87 -13.93
N ARG A 54 2.02 2.77 -14.04
CA ARG A 54 1.15 2.29 -12.95
C ARG A 54 1.94 1.75 -11.76
N VAL A 55 3.05 1.04 -12.00
CA VAL A 55 3.96 0.61 -10.91
C VAL A 55 4.47 1.81 -10.13
N THR A 56 4.92 2.86 -10.83
CA THR A 56 5.42 4.08 -10.19
C THR A 56 4.36 4.75 -9.33
N ALA A 57 3.10 4.78 -9.78
CA ALA A 57 2.00 5.32 -8.98
C ALA A 57 1.73 4.49 -7.71
N ILE A 58 1.79 3.16 -7.81
CA ILE A 58 1.67 2.27 -6.65
C ILE A 58 2.84 2.47 -5.69
N ASP A 59 4.06 2.67 -6.20
CA ASP A 59 5.24 2.92 -5.35
C ASP A 59 5.14 4.24 -4.56
N VAL A 60 4.54 5.28 -5.14
CA VAL A 60 4.22 6.51 -4.40
C VAL A 60 3.23 6.22 -3.27
N MET A 61 2.21 5.39 -3.52
CA MET A 61 1.22 5.00 -2.51
C MET A 61 1.84 4.16 -1.39
N VAL A 62 2.67 3.16 -1.73
CA VAL A 62 3.42 2.35 -0.77
C VAL A 62 4.30 3.24 0.09
N ASN A 63 5.08 4.14 -0.50
CA ASN A 63 5.93 5.07 0.25
C ASN A 63 5.15 5.96 1.21
N LYS A 64 3.95 6.42 0.81
CA LYS A 64 3.06 7.18 1.68
C LYS A 64 2.62 6.34 2.90
N PHE A 65 2.16 5.11 2.69
CA PHE A 65 1.70 4.26 3.80
C PHE A 65 2.85 3.78 4.69
N THR A 66 4.02 3.50 4.14
CA THR A 66 5.22 3.17 4.93
C THR A 66 5.61 4.31 5.87
N LYS A 67 5.47 5.57 5.45
CA LYS A 67 5.73 6.74 6.30
C LYS A 67 4.69 6.94 7.40
N ILE A 68 3.44 6.52 7.18
CA ILE A 68 2.36 6.65 8.17
C ILE A 68 2.43 5.51 9.20
N TYR A 69 2.85 4.32 8.76
CA TYR A 69 2.93 3.15 9.62
C TYR A 69 4.13 3.18 10.58
N ARG A 70 5.24 3.81 10.14
CA ARG A 70 6.49 3.90 10.91
C ARG A 70 6.41 4.97 11.99
#